data_AF-A0A5M3VZT5-F1
#
_entry.id   AF-A0A5M3VZT5-F1
#
_cell.length_a   1.000
_cell.length_b   1.000
_cell.length_c   1.000
_cell.angle_alpha   90.00
_cell.angle_beta   90.00
_cell.angle_gamma   90.00
#
_symmetry.space_group_name_H-M   'P 1'
#
loop_
_entity.id
_entity.type
_entity.pdbx_description
1 polymer ?
#
loop_
_entity_poly.entity_id
_entity_poly.type
_entity_poly.pdbx_seq_one_letter_code
_entity_poly.pdbx_strand_id
1 'polypeptide(L)'
;MDSSPPGESPANAPDETTPEATPIAVSGAEISPNAWLHSRTCEAIDGARRISYASADQACSVLQRGDRMTSEVLFSAAHAQALDAWWGLIADQIDFNEAVPDHALRRIRSWARRYLTAEPAATEPGTLFDHALAHVSRAAARHFLQTSGRLLVEHANRRERTAREQESQTTAKRQQAPDPTPSPGSGDANAQDSHRTERT
;
A
#
# COMPACT_ATOMS: atom_id res chain seq x y z
N MET A 1 -36.43 -63.14 7.70
CA MET A 1 -35.56 -62.07 7.19
C MET A 1 -35.50 -61.03 8.29
N ASP A 2 -34.84 -61.24 9.43
CA ASP A 2 -33.49 -61.74 9.72
C ASP A 2 -32.40 -60.98 8.96
N SER A 3 -31.74 -60.05 9.66
CA SER A 3 -30.31 -59.74 9.58
C SER A 3 -30.00 -58.50 10.45
N SER A 4 -29.43 -58.76 11.62
CA SER A 4 -28.79 -57.81 12.54
C SER A 4 -27.46 -57.23 12.00
N PRO A 5 -26.94 -56.13 12.59
CA PRO A 5 -25.75 -55.35 12.18
C PRO A 5 -24.46 -55.92 12.85
N PRO A 6 -23.29 -55.23 13.03
CA PRO A 6 -22.77 -53.93 12.59
C PRO A 6 -21.34 -53.98 11.98
N GLY A 7 -20.82 -52.85 11.51
CA GLY A 7 -19.42 -52.70 11.12
C GLY A 7 -18.81 -51.44 11.71
N GLU A 8 -18.25 -51.54 12.91
CA GLU A 8 -17.34 -50.55 13.51
C GLU A 8 -16.02 -50.54 12.70
N SER A 9 -15.62 -49.37 12.21
CA SER A 9 -14.25 -49.13 11.73
C SER A 9 -13.49 -48.34 12.81
N PRO A 10 -12.28 -48.77 13.19
CA PRO A 10 -11.49 -48.09 14.20
C PRO A 10 -10.89 -46.78 13.68
N ALA A 11 -10.90 -45.79 14.56
CA ALA A 11 -10.25 -44.50 14.42
C ALA A 11 -8.73 -44.68 14.27
N ASN A 12 -8.19 -44.19 13.17
CA ASN A 12 -6.76 -44.05 12.94
C ASN A 12 -6.33 -42.63 13.31
N ALA A 13 -5.13 -42.51 13.87
CA ALA A 13 -4.55 -41.38 14.59
C ALA A 13 -4.57 -40.01 13.85
N PRO A 14 -4.22 -38.94 14.57
CA PRO A 14 -2.93 -38.36 14.21
C PRO A 14 -1.96 -38.17 15.38
N ASP A 15 -0.73 -38.47 15.03
CA ASP A 15 0.54 -38.38 15.74
C ASP A 15 0.83 -36.94 16.17
N GLU A 16 0.94 -36.68 17.47
CA GLU A 16 1.40 -35.42 18.04
C GLU A 16 2.92 -35.28 17.88
N THR A 17 3.38 -35.06 16.65
CA THR A 17 4.73 -34.53 16.46
C THR A 17 4.66 -33.01 16.64
N THR A 18 4.99 -32.54 17.84
CA THR A 18 5.21 -31.11 18.13
C THR A 18 6.57 -30.70 17.56
N PRO A 19 6.65 -29.90 16.49
CA PRO A 19 7.91 -29.25 16.15
C PRO A 19 8.13 -28.12 17.16
N GLU A 20 9.18 -28.27 17.96
CA GLU A 20 9.80 -27.24 18.78
C GLU A 20 10.12 -26.03 17.89
N ALA A 21 9.23 -25.03 17.93
CA ALA A 21 9.37 -23.80 17.18
C ALA A 21 10.56 -23.02 17.75
N THR A 22 11.71 -23.18 17.11
CA THR A 22 12.86 -22.30 17.30
C THR A 22 12.36 -20.87 17.01
N PRO A 23 12.42 -19.93 17.97
CA PRO A 23 12.13 -18.54 17.66
C PRO A 23 13.24 -18.04 16.75
N ILE A 24 12.98 -18.05 15.44
CA ILE A 24 13.75 -17.27 14.49
C ILE A 24 13.54 -15.83 14.92
N ALA A 25 14.50 -15.31 15.67
CA ALA A 25 14.66 -13.88 15.87
C ALA A 25 14.81 -13.29 14.46
N VAL A 26 13.70 -12.74 13.94
CA VAL A 26 13.69 -11.92 12.75
C VAL A 26 14.48 -10.67 13.11
N SER A 27 15.81 -10.81 13.02
CA SER A 27 16.75 -9.71 13.03
C SER A 27 16.24 -8.69 12.03
N GLY A 28 16.03 -7.46 12.50
CA GLY A 28 15.34 -6.38 11.80
C GLY A 28 15.95 -6.08 10.44
N ALA A 29 15.63 -6.89 9.45
CA ALA A 29 15.88 -6.62 8.05
C ALA A 29 15.11 -5.34 7.75
N GLU A 30 15.84 -4.25 7.49
CA GLU A 30 15.27 -2.99 7.10
C GLU A 30 14.36 -3.22 5.89
N ILE A 31 13.05 -3.17 6.13
CA ILE A 31 12.07 -3.30 5.06
C ILE A 31 12.32 -2.12 4.11
N SER A 32 12.70 -2.44 2.87
CA SER A 32 12.88 -1.43 1.81
C SER A 32 11.70 -0.46 1.82
N PRO A 33 11.91 0.87 1.66
CA PRO A 33 10.84 1.84 1.71
C PRO A 33 9.64 1.51 0.80
N ASN A 34 9.90 0.89 -0.36
CA ASN A 34 8.84 0.47 -1.28
C ASN A 34 8.05 -0.74 -0.77
N ALA A 35 8.72 -1.72 -0.17
CA ALA A 35 8.06 -2.87 0.45
C ALA A 35 7.19 -2.42 1.65
N TRP A 36 7.68 -1.44 2.42
CA TRP A 36 6.92 -0.83 3.51
C TRP A 36 5.65 -0.13 2.98
N LEU A 37 5.77 0.70 1.94
CA LEU A 37 4.61 1.40 1.37
C LEU A 37 3.60 0.42 0.78
N HIS A 38 4.08 -0.62 0.09
CA HIS A 38 3.22 -1.68 -0.42
C HIS A 38 2.41 -2.32 0.71
N SER A 39 3.08 -2.79 1.76
CA SER A 39 2.44 -3.39 2.94
C SER A 39 1.41 -2.47 3.57
N ARG A 40 1.74 -1.19 3.81
CA ARG A 40 0.77 -0.23 4.39
C ARG A 40 -0.40 0.09 3.47
N THR A 41 -0.19 0.05 2.16
CA THR A 41 -1.26 0.23 1.18
C THR A 41 -2.21 -0.96 1.22
N CYS A 42 -1.69 -2.18 1.26
CA CYS A 42 -2.50 -3.40 1.41
C CYS A 42 -3.29 -3.39 2.73
N GLU A 43 -2.65 -3.02 3.85
CA GLU A 43 -3.35 -2.88 5.15
C GLU A 43 -4.50 -1.87 5.08
N ALA A 44 -4.33 -0.75 4.38
CA ALA A 44 -5.38 0.25 4.21
C ALA A 44 -6.54 -0.25 3.35
N ILE A 45 -6.24 -0.98 2.27
CA ILE A 45 -7.24 -1.64 1.41
C ILE A 45 -8.05 -2.65 2.22
N ASP A 46 -7.37 -3.57 2.92
CA ASP A 46 -8.03 -4.59 3.73
C ASP A 46 -8.84 -3.97 4.88
N GLY A 47 -8.32 -2.90 5.49
CA GLY A 47 -9.02 -2.12 6.50
C GLY A 47 -10.33 -1.53 5.97
N ALA A 48 -10.29 -0.87 4.80
CA ALA A 48 -11.48 -0.29 4.18
C ALA A 48 -12.51 -1.37 3.83
N ARG A 49 -12.08 -2.50 3.25
CA ARG A 49 -12.93 -3.63 2.91
C ARG A 49 -13.61 -4.25 4.14
N ARG A 50 -12.86 -4.44 5.24
CA ARG A 50 -13.43 -4.93 6.52
C ARG A 50 -14.50 -3.98 7.07
N ILE A 51 -14.23 -2.67 7.04
CA ILE A 51 -15.20 -1.66 7.51
C ILE A 51 -16.45 -1.66 6.63
N SER A 52 -16.28 -1.78 5.31
CA SER A 52 -17.40 -1.90 4.34
C SER A 52 -18.28 -3.11 4.67
N TYR A 53 -17.69 -4.30 4.83
CA TYR A 53 -18.45 -5.49 5.20
C TYR A 53 -19.12 -5.40 6.57
N ALA A 54 -18.42 -4.92 7.59
CA ALA A 54 -19.01 -4.75 8.93
C ALA A 54 -20.19 -3.75 8.92
N SER A 55 -20.07 -2.66 8.17
CA SER A 55 -21.14 -1.66 8.07
C SER A 55 -22.35 -2.19 7.29
N ALA A 56 -22.09 -2.99 6.23
CA ALA A 56 -23.14 -3.66 5.47
C ALA A 56 -23.86 -4.72 6.33
N ASP A 57 -23.12 -5.52 7.09
CA ASP A 57 -23.69 -6.51 8.01
C ASP A 57 -24.56 -5.86 9.10
N GLN A 58 -24.11 -4.73 9.66
CA GLN A 58 -24.90 -3.94 10.59
C GLN A 58 -26.20 -3.43 9.95
N ALA A 59 -26.14 -2.90 8.73
CA ALA A 59 -27.32 -2.43 8.02
C ALA A 59 -28.30 -3.58 7.73
N CYS A 60 -27.80 -4.73 7.27
CA CYS A 60 -28.60 -5.94 7.05
C CYS A 60 -29.26 -6.43 8.34
N SER A 61 -28.53 -6.46 9.45
CA SER A 61 -29.05 -6.89 10.76
C SER A 61 -30.21 -6.01 11.24
N VAL A 62 -30.12 -4.69 11.04
CA VAL A 62 -31.21 -3.75 11.35
C VAL A 62 -32.46 -4.08 10.52
N LEU A 63 -32.31 -4.31 9.21
CA LEU A 63 -33.41 -4.67 8.33
C LEU A 63 -34.04 -6.02 8.69
N GLN A 64 -33.22 -7.03 8.99
CA GLN A 64 -33.69 -8.37 9.34
C GLN A 64 -34.48 -8.41 10.64
N ARG A 65 -34.15 -7.54 11.61
CA ARG A 65 -34.92 -7.38 12.84
C ARG A 65 -36.24 -6.61 12.65
N GLY A 66 -36.48 -6.05 11.47
CA GLY A 66 -37.61 -5.16 11.22
C GLY A 66 -37.48 -3.79 11.89
N ASP A 67 -36.27 -3.44 12.35
CA ASP A 67 -36.00 -2.16 12.97
C ASP A 67 -35.97 -1.04 11.91
N ARG A 68 -36.33 0.18 12.31
CA ARG A 68 -36.19 1.35 11.44
C ARG A 68 -34.71 1.70 11.28
N MET A 69 -34.23 1.74 10.05
CA MET A 69 -32.87 2.17 9.76
C MET A 69 -32.68 3.66 10.05
N THR A 70 -31.72 3.98 10.90
CA THR A 70 -31.35 5.36 11.19
C THR A 70 -30.50 5.95 10.08
N SER A 71 -30.51 7.27 9.96
CA SER A 71 -29.64 7.99 9.03
C SER A 71 -28.15 7.74 9.30
N GLU A 72 -27.77 7.51 10.56
CA GLU A 72 -26.40 7.19 10.96
C GLU A 72 -25.92 5.83 10.42
N VAL A 73 -26.76 4.79 10.50
CA VAL A 73 -26.43 3.46 9.94
C VAL A 73 -26.30 3.56 8.42
N LEU A 74 -27.24 4.24 7.77
CA LEU A 74 -27.22 4.44 6.32
C LEU A 74 -25.99 5.24 5.87
N PHE A 75 -25.68 6.34 6.58
CA PHE A 75 -24.49 7.15 6.32
C PHE A 75 -23.21 6.32 6.47
N SER A 76 -23.10 5.54 7.55
CA SER A 76 -21.91 4.73 7.85
C SER A 76 -21.69 3.65 6.78
N ALA A 77 -22.75 2.94 6.39
CA ALA A 77 -22.67 1.93 5.34
C ALA A 77 -22.28 2.55 3.98
N ALA A 78 -22.95 3.62 3.56
CA ALA A 78 -22.65 4.29 2.30
C ALA A 78 -21.24 4.92 2.29
N HIS A 79 -20.80 5.48 3.42
CA HIS A 79 -19.46 6.04 3.57
C HIS A 79 -18.39 4.94 3.49
N ALA A 80 -18.58 3.84 4.20
CA ALA A 80 -17.65 2.70 4.19
C ALA A 80 -17.53 2.08 2.80
N GLN A 81 -18.64 1.89 2.10
CA GLN A 81 -18.65 1.37 0.74
C GLN A 81 -17.96 2.34 -0.25
N ALA A 82 -18.23 3.64 -0.15
CA ALA A 82 -17.56 4.64 -0.98
C ALA A 82 -16.06 4.73 -0.70
N LEU A 83 -15.64 4.57 0.56
CA LEU A 83 -14.23 4.54 0.94
C LEU A 83 -13.53 3.29 0.40
N ASP A 84 -14.16 2.12 0.53
CA ASP A 84 -13.68 0.86 -0.04
C ASP A 84 -13.53 0.96 -1.56
N ALA A 85 -14.47 1.60 -2.26
CA ALA A 85 -14.36 1.83 -3.71
C ALA A 85 -13.10 2.63 -4.09
N TRP A 86 -12.74 3.69 -3.34
CA TRP A 86 -11.51 4.46 -3.61
C TRP A 86 -10.24 3.62 -3.41
N TRP A 87 -10.21 2.78 -2.38
CA TRP A 87 -9.08 1.88 -2.13
C TRP A 87 -9.04 0.71 -3.13
N GLY A 88 -10.20 0.21 -3.57
CA GLY A 88 -10.33 -0.77 -4.64
C GLY A 88 -9.69 -0.30 -5.94
N LEU A 89 -9.87 0.97 -6.31
CA LEU A 89 -9.18 1.54 -7.48
C LEU A 89 -7.65 1.50 -7.37
N ILE A 90 -7.09 1.56 -6.16
CA ILE A 90 -5.64 1.40 -5.96
C ILE A 90 -5.24 -0.06 -6.12
N ALA A 91 -6.01 -0.99 -5.53
CA ALA A 91 -5.79 -2.42 -5.71
C ALA A 91 -5.78 -2.75 -7.22
N ASP A 92 -6.75 -2.24 -7.98
CA ASP A 92 -6.81 -2.47 -9.43
C ASP A 92 -5.59 -1.91 -10.19
N GLN A 93 -5.03 -0.78 -9.75
CA GLN A 93 -3.80 -0.25 -10.34
C GLN A 93 -2.59 -1.14 -10.02
N ILE A 94 -2.49 -1.67 -8.82
CA ILE A 94 -1.37 -2.52 -8.40
C ILE A 94 -1.47 -3.91 -9.05
N ASP A 95 -2.64 -4.54 -8.97
CA ASP A 95 -2.83 -5.94 -9.34
C ASP A 95 -2.99 -6.14 -10.86
N PHE A 96 -3.75 -5.26 -11.52
CA PHE A 96 -4.03 -5.41 -12.97
C PHE A 96 -3.17 -4.53 -13.86
N ASN A 97 -2.65 -3.42 -13.35
CA ASN A 97 -1.81 -2.50 -14.12
C ASN A 97 -0.33 -2.53 -13.70
N GLU A 98 0.03 -3.45 -12.80
CA GLU A 98 1.39 -3.64 -12.27
C GLU A 98 2.03 -2.34 -11.77
N ALA A 99 1.21 -1.39 -11.29
CA ALA A 99 1.69 -0.08 -10.89
C ALA A 99 2.43 -0.16 -9.55
N VAL A 100 3.57 0.53 -9.46
CA VAL A 100 4.25 0.74 -8.17
C VAL A 100 3.30 1.48 -7.20
N PRO A 101 3.21 1.07 -5.92
CA PRO A 101 2.23 1.64 -4.98
C PRO A 101 2.25 3.17 -4.85
N ASP A 102 3.42 3.80 -4.84
CA ASP A 102 3.53 5.28 -4.81
C ASP A 102 2.85 5.93 -6.03
N HIS A 103 3.03 5.35 -7.22
CA HIS A 103 2.41 5.83 -8.45
C HIS A 103 0.89 5.64 -8.43
N ALA A 104 0.42 4.44 -8.05
CA ALA A 104 -1.00 4.14 -7.91
C ALA A 104 -1.70 5.12 -6.95
N LEU A 105 -1.11 5.33 -5.76
CA LEU A 105 -1.62 6.28 -4.78
C LEU A 105 -1.71 7.70 -5.34
N ARG A 106 -0.64 8.21 -5.98
CA ARG A 106 -0.65 9.56 -6.57
C ARG A 106 -1.70 9.71 -7.67
N ARG A 107 -1.85 8.70 -8.52
CA ARG A 107 -2.82 8.68 -9.61
C ARG A 107 -4.26 8.74 -9.07
N ILE A 108 -4.64 7.82 -8.18
CA ILE A 108 -6.00 7.79 -7.62
C ILE A 108 -6.28 9.04 -6.77
N ARG A 109 -5.29 9.58 -6.06
CA ARG A 109 -5.42 10.89 -5.38
C ARG A 109 -5.73 12.03 -6.34
N SER A 110 -5.13 12.05 -7.53
CA SER A 110 -5.45 13.06 -8.53
C SER A 110 -6.91 12.96 -9.00
N TRP A 111 -7.42 11.72 -9.14
CA TRP A 111 -8.82 11.47 -9.50
C TRP A 111 -9.78 11.89 -8.39
N ALA A 112 -9.47 11.55 -7.13
CA ALA A 112 -10.29 11.95 -5.98
C ALA A 112 -10.34 13.49 -5.83
N ARG A 113 -9.23 14.20 -6.06
CA ARG A 113 -9.24 15.67 -6.09
C ARG A 113 -10.11 16.20 -7.21
N ARG A 114 -9.97 15.66 -8.43
CA ARG A 114 -10.80 16.06 -9.57
C ARG A 114 -12.27 15.82 -9.28
N TYR A 115 -12.62 14.68 -8.71
CA TYR A 115 -13.98 14.33 -8.30
C TYR A 115 -14.57 15.38 -7.34
N LEU A 116 -13.80 15.86 -6.35
CA LEU A 116 -14.25 16.90 -5.43
C LEU A 116 -14.44 18.28 -6.07
N THR A 117 -13.76 18.55 -7.18
CA THR A 117 -13.81 19.87 -7.87
C THR A 117 -14.71 19.89 -9.11
N ALA A 118 -15.00 18.73 -9.70
CA ALA A 118 -15.60 18.63 -11.02
C ALA A 118 -17.13 18.59 -11.01
N GLU A 119 -17.79 18.89 -9.89
CA GLU A 119 -19.26 18.86 -9.84
C GLU A 119 -19.85 19.89 -10.81
N PRO A 120 -20.52 19.45 -11.90
CA PRO A 120 -21.33 20.34 -12.70
C PRO A 120 -22.53 20.76 -11.85
N ALA A 121 -22.95 22.03 -11.95
CA ALA A 121 -24.25 22.41 -11.42
C ALA A 121 -25.30 21.46 -12.01
N ALA A 122 -25.93 20.64 -11.16
CA ALA A 122 -26.94 19.71 -11.62
C ALA A 122 -28.00 20.50 -12.39
N THR A 123 -28.23 20.14 -13.65
CA THR A 123 -29.20 20.81 -14.52
C THR A 123 -30.63 20.59 -14.05
N GLU A 124 -30.85 19.57 -13.22
CA GLU A 124 -32.11 19.28 -12.55
C GLU A 124 -31.86 19.13 -11.05
N PRO A 125 -32.77 19.63 -10.18
CA PRO A 125 -32.66 19.39 -8.74
C PRO A 125 -32.77 17.89 -8.47
N GLY A 126 -31.67 17.27 -8.07
CA GLY A 126 -31.68 15.88 -7.60
C GLY A 126 -32.56 15.71 -6.37
N THR A 127 -32.90 14.45 -6.05
CA THR A 127 -33.66 14.16 -4.83
C THR A 127 -32.79 14.45 -3.58
N LEU A 128 -33.44 14.64 -2.42
CA LEU A 128 -32.71 14.77 -1.14
C LEU A 128 -31.79 13.58 -0.88
N PHE A 129 -32.15 12.39 -1.38
CA PHE A 129 -31.33 11.18 -1.29
C PHE A 129 -30.06 11.30 -2.14
N ASP A 130 -30.17 11.80 -3.38
CA ASP A 130 -29.00 12.01 -4.25
C ASP A 130 -28.02 13.01 -3.63
N HIS A 131 -28.55 14.08 -3.02
CA HIS A 131 -27.72 15.05 -2.31
C HIS A 131 -27.02 14.43 -1.10
N ALA A 132 -27.72 13.61 -0.31
CA ALA A 132 -27.14 12.91 0.82
C ALA A 132 -26.06 11.91 0.38
N LEU A 133 -26.30 11.16 -0.70
CA LEU A 133 -25.33 10.22 -1.26
C LEU A 133 -24.09 10.94 -1.79
N ALA A 134 -24.27 12.05 -2.52
CA ALA A 134 -23.16 12.89 -2.98
C ALA A 134 -22.35 13.44 -1.80
N HIS A 135 -23.02 13.88 -0.72
CA HIS A 135 -22.35 14.33 0.50
C HIS A 135 -21.51 13.22 1.13
N VAL A 136 -22.06 12.01 1.26
CA VAL A 136 -21.36 10.82 1.77
C VAL A 136 -20.14 10.48 0.91
N SER A 137 -20.29 10.43 -0.41
CA SER A 137 -19.19 10.12 -1.33
C SER A 137 -18.06 11.15 -1.25
N ARG A 138 -18.39 12.45 -1.08
CA ARG A 138 -17.39 13.50 -0.83
C ARG A 138 -16.69 13.32 0.51
N ALA A 139 -17.41 12.96 1.56
CA ALA A 139 -16.81 12.68 2.87
C ALA A 139 -15.80 11.52 2.76
N ALA A 140 -16.18 10.42 2.10
CA ALA A 140 -15.30 9.28 1.85
C ALA A 140 -14.06 9.67 1.02
N ALA A 141 -14.23 10.46 -0.05
CA ALA A 141 -13.12 10.94 -0.87
C ALA A 141 -12.13 11.82 -0.07
N ARG A 142 -12.63 12.68 0.83
CA ARG A 142 -11.76 13.48 1.72
C ARG A 142 -10.99 12.60 2.70
N HIS A 143 -11.65 11.62 3.31
CA HIS A 143 -11.00 10.66 4.20
C HIS A 143 -9.91 9.88 3.45
N PHE A 144 -10.22 9.37 2.26
CA PHE A 144 -9.24 8.74 1.38
C PHE A 144 -8.03 9.65 1.10
N LEU A 145 -8.25 10.91 0.74
CA LEU A 145 -7.19 11.89 0.49
C LEU A 145 -6.35 12.18 1.74
N GLN A 146 -6.94 12.18 2.92
CA GLN A 146 -6.20 12.36 4.17
C GLN A 146 -5.29 11.16 4.43
N THR A 147 -5.84 9.95 4.41
CA THR A 147 -5.12 8.70 4.74
C THR A 147 -4.01 8.41 3.73
N SER A 148 -4.31 8.46 2.43
CA SER A 148 -3.29 8.26 1.39
C SER A 148 -2.22 9.36 1.39
N GLY A 149 -2.56 10.58 1.86
CA GLY A 149 -1.59 11.66 2.00
C GLY A 149 -0.57 11.37 3.10
N ARG A 150 -1.02 10.85 4.24
CA ARG A 150 -0.15 10.42 5.34
C ARG A 150 0.82 9.33 4.90
N LEU A 151 0.33 8.31 4.20
CA LEU A 151 1.17 7.20 3.70
C LEU A 151 2.31 7.70 2.79
N LEU A 152 2.01 8.63 1.87
CA LEU A 152 3.02 9.19 0.97
C LEU A 152 4.07 10.04 1.70
N VAL A 153 3.67 10.82 2.71
CA VAL A 153 4.59 11.61 3.52
C VAL A 153 5.51 10.68 4.34
N GLU A 154 4.94 9.66 4.98
CA GLU A 154 5.71 8.67 5.74
C GLU A 154 6.68 7.89 4.84
N HIS A 155 6.29 7.53 3.61
CA HIS A 155 7.16 6.90 2.63
C HIS A 155 8.31 7.81 2.20
N ALA A 156 8.04 9.08 1.91
CA ALA A 156 9.08 10.05 1.55
C ALA A 156 10.12 10.19 2.67
N ASN A 157 9.66 10.33 3.92
CA ASN A 157 10.53 10.40 5.09
C ASN A 157 11.40 9.14 5.25
N ARG A 158 10.85 7.95 4.98
CA ARG A 158 11.62 6.69 5.03
C ARG A 158 12.67 6.61 3.93
N ARG A 159 12.30 6.99 2.69
CA ARG A 159 13.26 7.02 1.56
C ARG A 159 14.43 7.95 1.85
N GLU A 160 14.17 9.11 2.44
CA GLU A 160 15.22 10.07 2.79
C GLU A 160 16.16 9.52 3.87
N ARG A 161 15.63 8.82 4.89
CA ARG A 161 16.46 8.17 5.93
C ARG A 161 17.38 7.12 5.33
N THR A 162 16.83 6.21 4.52
CA THR A 162 17.62 5.15 3.87
C THR A 162 18.69 5.73 2.94
N ALA A 163 18.42 6.84 2.24
CA ALA A 163 19.42 7.51 1.41
C ALA A 163 20.58 8.09 2.23
N ARG A 164 20.28 8.78 3.34
CA ARG A 164 21.31 9.34 4.25
C ARG A 164 22.17 8.27 4.91
N GLU A 165 21.58 7.13 5.24
CA GLU A 165 22.28 5.97 5.80
C GLU A 165 23.26 5.37 4.77
N GLN A 166 22.84 5.24 3.50
CA GLN A 166 23.68 4.74 2.41
C GLN A 166 24.85 5.70 2.11
N GLU A 167 24.62 7.01 2.11
CA GLU A 167 25.68 8.02 1.95
C GLU A 167 26.71 7.98 3.09
N SER A 168 26.23 7.80 4.32
CA SER A 168 27.10 7.67 5.50
C SER A 168 27.96 6.39 5.44
N GLN A 169 27.37 5.27 5.03
CA GLN A 169 28.08 4.00 4.87
C GLN A 169 29.09 4.03 3.72
N THR A 170 28.75 4.65 2.58
CA THR A 170 29.69 4.79 1.45
C THR A 170 30.85 5.72 1.80
N THR A 171 30.60 6.81 2.54
CA THR A 171 31.65 7.71 3.03
C THR A 171 32.58 7.00 4.02
N ALA A 172 32.03 6.25 4.97
CA ALA A 172 32.81 5.47 5.93
C ALA A 172 33.67 4.39 5.25
N LYS A 173 33.11 3.66 4.28
CA LYS A 173 33.84 2.65 3.52
C LYS A 173 34.96 3.25 2.67
N ARG A 174 34.77 4.46 2.13
CA ARG A 174 35.79 5.18 1.35
C ARG A 174 36.97 5.66 2.21
N GLN A 175 36.73 6.01 3.47
CA GLN A 175 37.78 6.38 4.42
C GLN A 175 38.56 5.18 4.97
N GLN A 176 38.04 3.96 4.84
CA GLN A 176 38.71 2.71 5.22
C GLN A 176 39.47 2.04 4.06
N ALA A 177 39.42 2.59 2.84
CA ALA A 177 40.26 2.11 1.75
C ALA A 177 41.73 2.49 2.05
N PRO A 178 42.67 1.54 2.10
CA PRO A 178 44.08 1.83 2.33
C PRO A 178 44.61 2.73 1.21
N ASP A 179 45.49 3.67 1.56
CA ASP A 179 46.18 4.55 0.63
C ASP A 179 46.71 3.72 -0.55
N PRO A 180 46.40 4.07 -1.80
CA PRO A 180 47.06 3.44 -2.94
C PRO A 180 48.55 3.78 -2.80
N THR A 181 49.34 2.77 -2.47
CA THR A 181 50.79 2.88 -2.32
C THR A 181 51.33 3.64 -3.53
N PRO A 182 52.08 4.74 -3.34
CA PRO A 182 52.64 5.48 -4.46
C PRO A 182 53.51 4.52 -5.27
N SER A 183 53.07 4.21 -6.49
CA SER A 183 53.88 3.44 -7.43
C SER A 183 55.17 4.23 -7.67
N PRO A 184 56.35 3.64 -7.42
CA PRO A 184 57.61 4.29 -7.70
C PRO A 184 57.74 4.48 -9.21
N GLY A 185 58.17 5.67 -9.61
CA GLY A 185 58.17 6.13 -10.98
C GLY A 185 58.86 5.19 -11.95
N SER A 186 58.16 4.83 -13.02
CA SER A 186 58.80 4.61 -14.31
C SER A 186 58.87 5.96 -15.01
N GLY A 187 60.07 6.55 -14.99
CA GLY A 187 60.40 7.65 -15.85
C GLY A 187 60.49 7.13 -17.28
N ASP A 188 59.58 7.57 -18.13
CA ASP A 188 59.78 7.59 -19.57
C ASP A 188 59.84 9.05 -20.02
N ALA A 189 61.07 9.53 -20.12
CA ALA A 189 61.40 10.68 -20.94
C ALA A 189 61.51 10.20 -22.40
N ASN A 190 60.54 10.57 -23.23
CA ASN A 190 60.72 10.71 -24.69
C ASN A 190 59.55 11.56 -25.20
N ALA A 191 59.70 12.88 -25.34
CA ALA A 191 60.31 13.59 -26.46
C ALA A 191 59.55 13.38 -27.79
N GLN A 192 59.11 14.52 -28.35
CA GLN A 192 58.63 14.76 -29.71
C GLN A 192 57.22 14.20 -30.00
N ASP A 193 56.31 14.87 -30.69
CA ASP A 193 56.50 15.81 -31.79
C ASP A 193 55.25 16.68 -32.02
N SER A 194 55.53 17.75 -32.73
CA SER A 194 54.79 18.89 -33.23
C SER A 194 53.44 18.64 -33.95
N HIS A 195 52.71 19.77 -34.08
CA HIS A 195 51.69 20.15 -35.08
C HIS A 195 50.29 20.36 -34.49
N ARG A 196 49.86 21.60 -34.18
CA ARG A 196 49.56 22.72 -35.10
C ARG A 196 48.69 22.29 -36.28
N THR A 197 47.37 22.38 -36.15
CA THR A 197 46.53 22.92 -37.23
C THR A 197 45.26 23.58 -36.67
N GLU A 198 45.17 24.90 -36.87
CA GLU A 198 43.94 25.67 -36.87
C GLU A 198 43.06 25.21 -38.05
N ARG A 199 41.74 25.14 -37.86
CA ARG A 199 40.79 25.48 -38.92
C ARG A 199 39.40 25.76 -38.34
N THR A 200 39.02 27.03 -38.51
CA THR A 200 37.69 27.59 -38.86
C THR A 200 36.48 26.68 -38.81
#